data_AF-A0A1J5RCY4-F1
#
_entry.id   AF-A0A1J5RCY4-F1
#
_cell.length_a   1.000
_cell.length_b   1.000
_cell.length_c   1.000
_cell.angle_alpha   90.00
_cell.angle_beta   90.00
_cell.angle_gamma   90.00
#
_symmetry.space_group_name_H-M   'P 1'
#
loop_
_entity.id
_entity.type
_entity.pdbx_description
1 polymer ?
#
loop_
_entity_poly.entity_id
_entity_poly.type
_entity_poly.pdbx_seq_one_letter_code
_entity_poly.pdbx_strand_id
1 'polypeptide(L)' 'MFFPGNDKLGFVVYSDTIRFWDPPDQAIPILATEKQLILDDIQADFTKGDHTLELR' A
#
# COMPACT_ATOMS: atom_id res chain seq x y z
N MET A 1 -2.70 -5.07 -11.23
CA MET A 1 -3.78 -4.20 -11.72
C MET A 1 -5.06 -5.02 -11.78
N PHE A 2 -6.09 -4.58 -11.07
CA PHE A 2 -7.42 -5.20 -11.05
C PHE A 2 -8.43 -4.16 -11.54
N PHE A 3 -9.42 -4.58 -12.31
CA PHE A 3 -10.52 -3.72 -12.75
C PHE A 3 -11.77 -4.12 -11.96
N PRO A 4 -12.04 -3.53 -10.78
CA PRO A 4 -13.35 -3.63 -10.17
C PRO A 4 -14.39 -3.14 -11.18
N GLY A 5 -15.55 -3.80 -11.26
CA GLY A 5 -16.60 -3.63 -12.29
C GLY A 5 -17.31 -2.27 -12.32
N ASN A 6 -16.62 -1.19 -11.93
CA ASN A 6 -17.08 0.17 -11.83
C ASN A 6 -16.17 1.15 -12.62
N ASP A 7 -15.43 0.67 -13.63
CA ASP A 7 -14.47 1.43 -14.46
C ASP A 7 -13.31 2.12 -13.72
N LYS A 8 -13.05 1.72 -12.47
CA LYS A 8 -11.96 2.27 -11.65
C LYS A 8 -10.73 1.37 -11.74
N LEU A 9 -9.54 1.97 -11.90
CA LEU A 9 -8.29 1.24 -11.77
C LEU A 9 -8.08 0.84 -10.31
N GLY A 10 -8.00 -0.47 -10.06
CA GLY A 10 -7.74 -1.07 -8.75
C GLY A 10 -6.30 -1.54 -8.60
N PHE A 11 -5.72 -1.26 -7.44
CA PHE A 11 -4.35 -1.65 -7.09
C PHE A 11 -4.37 -2.61 -5.91
N VAL A 12 -3.47 -3.60 -5.94
CA VAL A 12 -3.30 -4.58 -4.86
C VAL A 12 -1.96 -4.31 -4.22
N VAL A 13 -1.96 -4.09 -2.92
CA VAL A 13 -0.73 -3.98 -2.12
C VAL A 13 -0.63 -5.25 -1.27
N TYR A 14 0.42 -6.02 -1.53
CA TYR A 14 0.78 -7.17 -0.71
C TYR A 14 1.52 -6.64 0.51
N SER A 15 0.87 -6.68 1.66
CA SER A 15 1.49 -6.17 2.88
C SER A 15 2.79 -6.95 3.20
N ASP A 16 2.83 -8.22 2.81
CA ASP A 16 3.87 -9.21 3.12
C ASP A 16 5.21 -8.94 2.44
N THR A 17 5.21 -8.06 1.44
CA THR A 17 6.40 -7.65 0.69
C THR A 17 7.06 -6.40 1.27
N ILE A 18 6.38 -5.69 2.17
CA ILE A 18 6.91 -4.51 2.87
C ILE A 18 7.78 -4.99 4.04
N ARG A 19 9.06 -5.23 3.78
CA ARG A 19 10.01 -5.82 4.76
C ARG A 19 11.17 -4.91 5.11
N PHE A 20 11.61 -4.08 4.16
CA PHE A 20 12.80 -3.26 4.29
C PHE A 20 12.52 -1.88 3.72
N TRP A 21 13.16 -0.87 4.32
CA TRP A 21 13.21 0.47 3.75
C TRP A 21 14.11 0.49 2.52
N ASP A 22 13.93 1.52 1.71
CA ASP A 22 14.86 1.78 0.60
C ASP A 22 16.27 2.09 1.14
N PRO A 23 17.33 1.81 0.36
CA PRO A 23 18.68 2.20 0.72
C PRO A 23 18.77 3.70 1.06
N PRO A 24 19.49 4.08 2.13
CA PRO A 24 20.45 3.27 2.90
C PRO A 24 19.86 2.47 4.07
N ASP A 25 18.58 2.63 4.37
CA ASP A 25 17.96 2.19 5.64
C ASP A 25 17.40 0.76 5.62
N GLN A 26 17.73 -0.01 4.58
CA GLN A 26 17.35 -1.41 4.37
C GLN A 26 17.68 -2.37 5.55
N ALA A 27 18.58 -1.99 6.47
CA ALA A 27 18.90 -2.77 7.66
C ALA A 27 17.92 -2.52 8.84
N ILE A 28 17.09 -1.48 8.77
CA ILE A 28 16.13 -1.11 9.80
C ILE A 28 14.85 -1.94 9.56
N PRO A 29 14.40 -2.75 10.55
CA PRO A 29 13.16 -3.49 10.42
C PRO A 29 11.96 -2.53 10.46
N ILE A 30 11.04 -2.70 9.50
CA ILE A 30 9.76 -1.98 9.51
C ILE A 30 8.88 -2.56 10.61
N LEU A 31 8.47 -1.73 11.57
CA LEU A 31 7.56 -2.12 12.63
C LEU A 31 6.13 -2.32 12.08
N ALA A 32 5.34 -3.17 12.74
CA ALA A 32 3.95 -3.41 12.34
C ALA A 32 3.11 -2.12 12.35
N THR A 33 3.37 -1.20 13.29
CA THR A 33 2.73 0.12 13.36
C THR A 33 3.14 1.03 12.22
N GLU A 34 4.41 1.04 11.83
CA GLU A 34 4.89 1.82 10.67
C GLU A 34 4.32 1.28 9.36
N LYS A 35 4.25 -0.05 9.25
CA LYS A 35 3.60 -0.72 8.13
C LYS A 35 2.13 -0.32 8.01
N GLN A 36 1.39 -0.26 9.11
CA GLN A 36 0.00 0.19 9.11
C GLN A 36 -0.11 1.65 8.63
N LEU A 37 0.75 2.54 9.10
CA LEU A 37 0.76 3.94 8.67
C LEU A 37 1.02 4.09 7.17
N ILE A 38 1.94 3.31 6.61
CA ILE A 38 2.21 3.29 5.15
C ILE A 38 0.96 2.84 4.39
N LEU A 39 0.28 1.78 4.84
CA LEU A 39 -0.92 1.28 4.19
C LEU A 39 -2.08 2.28 4.27
N ASP A 40 -2.25 2.93 5.42
CA ASP A 40 -3.30 3.93 5.64
C ASP A 40 -3.08 5.17 4.74
N ASP A 41 -1.83 5.63 4.59
CA ASP A 41 -1.47 6.77 3.73
C ASP A 41 -1.72 6.44 2.24
N ILE A 42 -1.28 5.26 1.80
CA ILE A 42 -1.58 4.74 0.46
C ILE A 42 -3.10 4.70 0.26
N GLN A 43 -3.85 4.11 1.19
CA GLN A 43 -5.31 4.03 1.06
C GLN A 43 -5.97 5.41 0.98
N ALA A 44 -5.50 6.38 1.76
CA ALA A 44 -6.00 7.74 1.73
C ALA A 44 -5.76 8.41 0.37
N ASP A 45 -4.57 8.25 -0.22
CA ASP A 45 -4.24 8.83 -1.52
C ASP A 45 -4.98 8.15 -2.68
N PHE A 46 -5.15 6.83 -2.65
CA PHE A 46 -5.96 6.12 -3.63
C PHE A 46 -7.44 6.56 -3.57
N THR A 47 -7.98 6.81 -2.37
CA THR A 47 -9.36 7.30 -2.21
C THR A 47 -9.54 8.73 -2.77
N LYS A 48 -8.52 9.61 -2.64
CA LYS A 48 -8.56 10.96 -3.23
C LYS A 48 -8.56 10.93 -4.76
N GLY A 49 -7.90 9.93 -5.37
CA GLY A 49 -7.83 9.75 -6.81
C GLY A 49 -9.04 9.05 -7.43
N ASP A 50 -10.11 8.79 -6.65
CA ASP A 50 -11.26 7.97 -7.04
C ASP A 50 -10.88 6.52 -7.44
N HIS A 51 -9.74 6.05 -6.93
CA HIS A 51 -9.23 4.69 -7.10
C HIS A 51 -9.59 3.81 -5.90
N THR A 52 -9.58 2.50 -6.11
CA THR A 52 -9.86 1.50 -5.05
C THR A 52 -8.60 0.68 -4.76
N LEU A 53 -8.27 0.58 -3.47
CA LEU A 53 -7.16 -0.22 -2.97
C LEU A 53 -7.70 -1.45 -2.24
N GLU A 54 -7.27 -2.65 -2.65
CA GLU A 54 -7.51 -3.89 -1.90
C GLU A 54 -6.21 -4.29 -1.19
N LEU A 55 -6.28 -4.39 0.14
CA LEU A 55 -5.18 -4.86 0.99
C LEU A 55 -5.28 -6.39 1.10
N ARG A 56 -4.21 -7.10 0.76
CA ARG A 56 -4.09 -8.57 0.83
C ARG A 56 -2.86 -8.99 1.60
#